data_AF-V5XA09-F1
#
_entry.id   AF-V5XA09-F1
#
_cell.length_a   1.000
_cell.length_b   1.000
_cell.length_c   1.000
_cell.angle_alpha   90.00
_cell.angle_beta   90.00
_cell.angle_gamma   90.00
#
_symmetry.space_group_name_H-M   'P 1'
#
loop_
_entity.id
_entity.type
_entity.pdbx_description
1 polymer ?
#
loop_
_entity_poly.entity_id
_entity_poly.type
_entity_poly.pdbx_seq_one_letter_code
_entity_poly.pdbx_strand_id
1 'polypeptide(L)'
;MLPSRPRLRSWRPETLSPAASALDDAGQSVYKAIRDLDERIDAMPESSAWSGQAHDAASSMFRRATDTASNLAHYSEAVATAFDRGSGSIGGARTSLLSHADEIDAGELQVTDMWVVIIKPARVSAEKAAALLAQAQTEQIEINRLLVALGDADNATASAVQSAAQHFGFTPPAPNSFPGLDPSSGAHRPADEVPNPMSLDGLIQQGVIRDHDMAQTVRESHAWTTKDGQRRKTLTMMDGSRHEITEWNEYAPAVIDTYYDRHGNKISSTFSQDKTNFDGSKFTSITFADGTEVTMTQTSDGTTTGGVIAADGRQGVLPDAFFTHPSLTMVGGALTGLEEQTKRGIPMLSPQSVEDLGKAAKYGGPALGVATALYDTVTAKTFHDACVASISGGAGVGGGYVGGTLAAAGVSAVGMPELAPVFAAGGSMAGGWTFGYVGGIVGNIVCPK
;
A
#
# COMPACT_ATOMS: atom_id res chain seq x y z
N MET A 1 4.43 -9.33 -11.96
CA MET A 1 4.07 -8.20 -11.08
C MET A 1 3.27 -8.77 -9.92
N LEU A 2 3.46 -8.32 -8.69
CA LEU A 2 2.66 -8.75 -7.54
C LEU A 2 1.45 -7.81 -7.37
N PRO A 3 0.20 -8.28 -7.60
CA PRO A 3 -0.99 -7.42 -7.56
C PRO A 3 -1.47 -7.19 -6.13
N SER A 4 -2.15 -6.07 -5.88
CA SER A 4 -3.02 -5.92 -4.72
C SER A 4 -4.20 -6.90 -4.78
N ARG A 5 -4.81 -7.23 -3.64
CA ARG A 5 -5.95 -8.16 -3.59
C ARG A 5 -7.13 -7.70 -4.47
N PRO A 6 -7.56 -6.42 -4.45
CA PRO A 6 -8.61 -5.94 -5.35
C PRO A 6 -8.22 -6.05 -6.82
N ARG A 7 -6.96 -5.74 -7.16
CA ARG A 7 -6.43 -5.91 -8.52
C ARG A 7 -6.51 -7.37 -8.96
N LEU A 8 -6.05 -8.31 -8.13
CA LEU A 8 -6.09 -9.73 -8.47
C LEU A 8 -7.52 -10.24 -8.66
N ARG A 9 -8.48 -9.77 -7.84
CA ARG A 9 -9.89 -10.11 -8.01
C ARG A 9 -10.44 -9.67 -9.37
N SER A 10 -9.95 -8.55 -9.91
CA SER A 10 -10.32 -8.06 -11.24
C SER A 10 -9.73 -8.85 -12.40
N TRP A 11 -8.65 -9.62 -12.18
CA TRP A 11 -8.02 -10.43 -13.22
C TRP A 11 -8.96 -11.51 -13.75
N ARG A 12 -8.92 -11.69 -15.06
CA ARG A 12 -9.73 -12.67 -15.82
C ARG A 12 -8.85 -13.56 -16.69
N PRO A 13 -7.95 -14.37 -16.11
CA PRO A 13 -7.03 -15.22 -16.87
C PRO A 13 -7.76 -16.19 -17.82
N GLU A 14 -9.00 -16.57 -17.49
CA GLU A 14 -9.85 -17.41 -18.34
C GLU A 14 -10.15 -16.80 -19.71
N THR A 15 -10.01 -15.48 -19.88
CA THR A 15 -10.19 -14.81 -21.18
C THR A 15 -9.04 -15.08 -22.15
N LEU A 16 -7.90 -15.57 -21.66
CA LEU A 16 -6.73 -15.88 -22.50
C LEU A 16 -6.96 -17.11 -23.38
N SER A 17 -7.71 -18.12 -22.91
CA SER A 17 -7.94 -19.34 -23.70
C SER A 17 -8.82 -19.11 -24.94
N PRO A 18 -9.97 -18.39 -24.88
CA PRO A 18 -10.70 -17.99 -26.08
C PRO A 18 -9.86 -17.10 -27.02
N ALA A 19 -9.02 -16.22 -26.47
CA ALA A 19 -8.12 -15.39 -27.27
C ALA A 19 -7.04 -16.23 -27.99
N ALA A 20 -6.52 -17.27 -27.33
CA ALA A 20 -5.59 -18.23 -27.91
C ALA A 20 -6.21 -18.95 -29.11
N SER A 21 -7.42 -19.50 -28.95
CA SER A 21 -8.14 -20.16 -30.03
C SER A 21 -8.36 -19.23 -31.22
N ALA A 22 -8.83 -18.00 -30.98
CA ALA A 22 -9.06 -17.03 -32.04
C ALA A 22 -7.77 -16.66 -32.81
N LEU A 23 -6.63 -16.58 -32.11
CA LEU A 23 -5.34 -16.28 -32.72
C LEU A 23 -4.82 -17.44 -33.58
N ASP A 24 -4.92 -18.67 -33.08
CA ASP A 24 -4.52 -19.87 -33.82
C ASP A 24 -5.37 -20.06 -35.09
N ASP A 25 -6.70 -19.96 -34.95
CA ASP A 25 -7.64 -20.06 -36.07
C ASP A 25 -7.35 -19.02 -37.16
N ALA A 26 -7.03 -17.78 -36.76
CA ALA A 26 -6.70 -16.71 -37.69
C ALA A 26 -5.41 -17.01 -38.47
N GLY A 27 -4.35 -17.46 -37.79
CA GLY A 27 -3.09 -17.85 -38.42
C GLY A 27 -3.28 -19.00 -39.42
N GLN A 28 -3.99 -20.05 -38.99
CA GLN A 28 -4.30 -21.21 -39.82
C GLN A 28 -5.18 -20.85 -41.03
N SER A 29 -6.12 -19.92 -40.87
CA SER A 29 -6.98 -19.47 -41.98
C SER A 29 -6.17 -18.76 -43.07
N VAL A 30 -5.22 -17.90 -42.70
CA VAL A 30 -4.35 -17.20 -43.67
C VAL A 30 -3.46 -18.20 -44.41
N TYR A 31 -2.85 -19.14 -43.69
CA TYR A 31 -2.04 -20.20 -44.29
C TYR A 31 -2.83 -21.05 -45.28
N LYS A 32 -4.01 -21.55 -44.89
CA LYS A 32 -4.86 -22.36 -45.76
C LYS A 32 -5.28 -21.60 -47.01
N ALA A 33 -5.69 -20.33 -46.88
CA ALA A 33 -6.11 -19.52 -48.03
C ALA A 33 -4.97 -19.33 -49.06
N ILE A 34 -3.74 -19.10 -48.60
CA ILE A 34 -2.59 -18.90 -49.49
C ILE A 34 -2.14 -20.23 -50.12
N ARG A 35 -2.09 -21.31 -49.34
CA ARG A 35 -1.78 -22.66 -49.83
C ARG A 35 -2.78 -23.14 -50.88
N ASP A 36 -4.07 -22.90 -50.67
CA ASP A 36 -5.11 -23.29 -51.62
C ASP A 36 -5.00 -22.50 -52.95
N LEU A 37 -4.52 -21.25 -52.92
CA LEU A 37 -4.21 -20.48 -54.13
C LEU A 37 -2.98 -21.03 -54.86
N ASP A 38 -1.92 -21.36 -54.10
CA ASP A 38 -0.70 -21.97 -54.63
C ASP A 38 -1.02 -23.30 -55.35
N GLU A 39 -1.76 -24.19 -54.71
CA GLU A 39 -2.21 -25.47 -55.28
C GLU A 39 -3.03 -25.29 -56.57
N ARG A 40 -3.94 -24.31 -56.59
CA ARG A 40 -4.76 -24.02 -57.77
C ARG A 40 -3.93 -23.48 -58.93
N ILE A 41 -2.95 -22.62 -58.65
CA ILE A 41 -2.04 -22.07 -59.67
C ILE A 41 -1.14 -23.17 -60.22
N ASP A 42 -0.61 -24.03 -59.36
CA ASP A 42 0.27 -25.15 -59.75
C ASP A 42 -0.47 -26.16 -60.64
N ALA A 43 -1.76 -26.40 -60.40
CA ALA A 43 -2.60 -27.32 -61.18
C ALA A 43 -3.13 -26.77 -62.53
N MET A 44 -2.98 -25.46 -62.82
CA MET A 44 -3.53 -24.87 -64.06
C MET A 44 -3.03 -25.48 -65.37
N PRO A 45 -1.77 -25.92 -65.51
CA PRO A 45 -1.28 -26.58 -66.72
C PRO A 45 -2.04 -27.87 -67.06
N GLU A 46 -2.51 -28.62 -66.04
CA GLU A 46 -3.25 -29.88 -66.24
C GLU A 46 -4.60 -29.65 -66.94
N SER A 47 -5.20 -28.49 -66.72
CA SER A 47 -6.44 -28.05 -67.37
C SER A 47 -6.22 -27.29 -68.68
N SER A 48 -4.96 -27.10 -69.12
CA SER A 48 -4.57 -26.23 -70.23
C SER A 48 -5.05 -24.77 -70.09
N ALA A 49 -5.40 -24.32 -68.87
CA ALA A 49 -5.92 -22.98 -68.64
C ALA A 49 -4.83 -21.91 -68.68
N TRP A 50 -3.63 -22.23 -68.17
CA TRP A 50 -2.47 -21.33 -68.16
C TRP A 50 -1.17 -22.12 -67.97
N SER A 51 -0.14 -21.81 -68.76
CA SER A 51 1.18 -22.45 -68.72
C SER A 51 2.27 -21.56 -69.34
N GLY A 52 3.55 -21.88 -69.10
CA GLY A 52 4.71 -21.19 -69.65
C GLY A 52 5.38 -20.23 -68.66
N GLN A 53 6.36 -19.44 -69.11
CA GLN A 53 7.23 -18.66 -68.20
C GLN A 53 6.49 -17.74 -67.22
N ALA A 54 5.35 -17.16 -67.62
CA ALA A 54 4.54 -16.33 -66.74
C ALA A 54 3.84 -17.15 -65.63
N HIS A 55 3.41 -18.37 -65.95
CA HIS A 55 2.85 -19.32 -64.99
C HIS A 55 3.94 -19.81 -64.02
N ASP A 56 5.13 -20.17 -64.53
CA ASP A 56 6.27 -20.59 -63.70
C ASP A 56 6.66 -19.51 -62.68
N ALA A 57 6.67 -18.24 -63.11
CA ALA A 57 6.95 -17.11 -62.25
C ALA A 57 5.88 -16.91 -61.16
N ALA A 58 4.60 -17.08 -61.51
CA ALA A 58 3.50 -16.98 -60.56
C ALA A 58 3.50 -18.14 -59.55
N SER A 59 3.68 -19.38 -60.00
CA SER A 59 3.83 -20.54 -59.13
C SER A 59 5.01 -20.35 -58.16
N SER A 60 6.16 -19.88 -58.65
CA SER A 60 7.29 -19.53 -57.77
C SER A 60 6.95 -18.44 -56.74
N MET A 61 6.15 -17.44 -57.10
CA MET A 61 5.69 -16.41 -56.18
C MET A 61 4.75 -16.97 -55.11
N PHE A 62 3.76 -17.79 -55.48
CA PHE A 62 2.82 -18.37 -54.54
C PHE A 62 3.47 -19.36 -53.58
N ARG A 63 4.45 -20.16 -54.03
CA ARG A 63 5.25 -20.99 -53.11
C ARG A 63 5.95 -20.16 -52.03
N ARG A 64 6.59 -19.04 -52.39
CA ARG A 64 7.19 -18.12 -51.40
C ARG A 64 6.15 -17.52 -50.46
N ALA A 65 4.95 -17.22 -50.98
CA ALA A 65 3.85 -16.73 -50.16
C ALA A 65 3.36 -17.80 -49.18
N THR A 66 3.24 -19.07 -49.62
CA THR A 66 2.90 -20.23 -48.79
C THR A 66 3.92 -20.41 -47.66
N ASP A 67 5.22 -20.34 -47.96
CA ASP A 67 6.28 -20.42 -46.95
C ASP A 67 6.15 -19.31 -45.90
N THR A 68 5.88 -18.08 -46.34
CA THR A 68 5.69 -16.93 -45.45
C THR A 68 4.43 -17.09 -44.59
N ALA A 69 3.34 -17.58 -45.17
CA ALA A 69 2.07 -17.80 -44.47
C ALA A 69 2.18 -18.95 -43.45
N SER A 70 2.95 -19.98 -43.76
CA SER A 70 3.28 -21.07 -42.82
C SER A 70 4.03 -20.53 -41.60
N ASN A 71 5.02 -19.66 -41.81
CA ASN A 71 5.73 -18.99 -40.70
C ASN A 71 4.79 -18.14 -39.83
N LEU A 72 3.84 -17.43 -40.44
CA LEU A 72 2.81 -16.68 -39.70
C LEU A 72 1.92 -17.61 -38.88
N ALA A 73 1.47 -18.74 -39.43
CA ALA A 73 0.66 -19.70 -38.70
C ALA A 73 1.42 -20.27 -37.49
N HIS A 74 2.69 -20.65 -37.65
CA HIS A 74 3.53 -21.08 -36.53
C HIS A 74 3.72 -20.00 -35.46
N TYR A 75 3.82 -18.72 -35.85
CA TYR A 75 3.88 -17.61 -34.90
C TYR A 75 2.60 -17.51 -34.06
N SER A 76 1.45 -17.49 -34.75
CA SER A 76 0.14 -17.45 -34.10
C SER A 76 -0.06 -18.62 -33.15
N GLU A 77 0.30 -19.84 -33.57
CA GLU A 77 0.22 -21.06 -32.75
C GLU A 77 1.10 -20.96 -31.49
N ALA A 78 2.33 -20.46 -31.61
CA ALA A 78 3.25 -20.33 -30.49
C ALA A 78 2.74 -19.33 -29.44
N VAL A 79 2.22 -18.18 -29.87
CA VAL A 79 1.61 -17.19 -28.97
C VAL A 79 0.31 -17.72 -28.37
N ALA A 80 -0.54 -18.38 -29.17
CA ALA A 80 -1.77 -19.01 -28.69
C ALA A 80 -1.47 -20.04 -27.59
N THR A 81 -0.47 -20.90 -27.80
CA THR A 81 -0.02 -21.88 -26.80
C THR A 81 0.44 -21.21 -25.51
N ALA A 82 1.15 -20.08 -25.59
CA ALA A 82 1.56 -19.33 -24.41
C ALA A 82 0.36 -18.74 -23.65
N PHE A 83 -0.64 -18.20 -24.35
CA PHE A 83 -1.88 -17.70 -23.75
C PHE A 83 -2.72 -18.80 -23.11
N ASP A 84 -2.89 -19.95 -23.76
CA ASP A 84 -3.67 -21.05 -23.22
C ASP A 84 -3.04 -21.63 -21.95
N ARG A 85 -1.71 -21.83 -21.95
CA ARG A 85 -0.96 -22.23 -20.75
C ARG A 85 -1.07 -21.18 -19.64
N GLY A 86 -0.97 -19.89 -20.00
CA GLY A 86 -1.12 -18.78 -19.07
C GLY A 86 -2.50 -18.73 -18.42
N SER A 87 -3.56 -18.99 -19.19
CA SER A 87 -4.94 -19.12 -18.69
C SER A 87 -5.00 -20.12 -17.53
N GLY A 88 -4.43 -21.31 -17.72
CA GLY A 88 -4.40 -22.37 -16.72
C GLY A 88 -3.51 -22.05 -15.51
N SER A 89 -2.26 -21.62 -15.74
CA SER A 89 -1.29 -21.40 -14.68
C SER A 89 -1.64 -20.20 -13.78
N ILE A 90 -1.97 -19.06 -14.39
CA ILE A 90 -2.38 -17.84 -13.66
C ILE A 90 -3.73 -18.08 -12.99
N GLY A 91 -4.69 -18.73 -13.68
CA GLY A 91 -5.99 -19.07 -13.12
C GLY A 91 -5.91 -19.97 -11.89
N GLY A 92 -5.05 -21.00 -11.95
CA GLY A 92 -4.78 -21.90 -10.83
C GLY A 92 -4.16 -21.16 -9.64
N ALA A 93 -3.06 -20.42 -9.87
CA ALA A 93 -2.39 -19.68 -8.80
C ALA A 93 -3.28 -18.61 -8.17
N ARG A 94 -4.06 -17.88 -8.98
CA ARG A 94 -5.06 -16.90 -8.52
C ARG A 94 -6.09 -17.56 -7.61
N THR A 95 -6.63 -18.70 -8.02
CA THR A 95 -7.64 -19.43 -7.25
C THR A 95 -7.07 -19.90 -5.92
N SER A 96 -5.88 -20.51 -5.90
CA SER A 96 -5.24 -20.96 -4.67
C SER A 96 -5.00 -19.81 -3.68
N LEU A 97 -4.46 -18.69 -4.15
CA LEU A 97 -4.20 -17.52 -3.30
C LEU A 97 -5.49 -16.90 -2.74
N LEU A 98 -6.49 -16.68 -3.59
CA LEU A 98 -7.75 -16.05 -3.17
C LEU A 98 -8.54 -16.96 -2.23
N SER A 99 -8.65 -18.26 -2.52
CA SER A 99 -9.36 -19.20 -1.66
C SER A 99 -8.72 -19.30 -0.28
N HIS A 100 -7.38 -19.38 -0.21
CA HIS A 100 -6.69 -19.44 1.07
C HIS A 100 -6.85 -18.12 1.87
N ALA A 101 -6.80 -16.97 1.20
CA ALA A 101 -7.10 -15.69 1.86
C ALA A 101 -8.55 -15.61 2.36
N ASP A 102 -9.51 -16.15 1.61
CA ASP A 102 -10.91 -16.21 2.03
C ASP A 102 -11.12 -17.19 3.20
N GLU A 103 -10.35 -18.29 3.29
CA GLU A 103 -10.33 -19.20 4.45
C GLU A 103 -9.80 -18.51 5.72
N ILE A 104 -8.70 -17.77 5.60
CA ILE A 104 -8.16 -16.95 6.70
C ILE A 104 -9.20 -15.92 7.16
N ASP A 105 -9.82 -15.22 6.20
CA ASP A 105 -10.87 -14.24 6.45
C ASP A 105 -12.15 -14.84 7.04
N ALA A 106 -12.36 -16.15 7.01
CA ALA A 106 -13.49 -16.78 7.69
C ALA A 106 -13.26 -16.90 9.21
N GLY A 107 -11.99 -16.84 9.66
CA GLY A 107 -11.58 -17.03 11.06
C GLY A 107 -11.42 -15.73 11.85
N GLU A 108 -10.53 -15.77 12.85
CA GLU A 108 -10.15 -14.63 13.72
C GLU A 108 -9.05 -13.74 13.11
N LEU A 109 -8.54 -14.12 11.94
CA LEU A 109 -7.54 -13.38 11.18
C LEU A 109 -8.18 -12.78 9.93
N GLN A 110 -7.47 -11.87 9.26
CA GLN A 110 -7.85 -11.36 7.95
C GLN A 110 -6.63 -11.03 7.10
N VAL A 111 -6.78 -11.07 5.78
CA VAL A 111 -5.75 -10.72 4.81
C VAL A 111 -6.05 -9.34 4.22
N THR A 112 -5.16 -8.39 4.44
CA THR A 112 -5.26 -7.03 3.89
C THR A 112 -5.12 -7.01 2.36
N ASP A 113 -5.45 -5.87 1.74
CA ASP A 113 -5.25 -5.66 0.30
C ASP A 113 -3.78 -5.73 -0.13
N MET A 114 -2.86 -5.56 0.83
CA MET A 114 -1.41 -5.67 0.66
C MET A 114 -0.87 -7.08 0.97
N TRP A 115 -1.75 -8.08 1.09
CA TRP A 115 -1.42 -9.47 1.43
C TRP A 115 -0.72 -9.67 2.77
N VAL A 116 -0.95 -8.75 3.71
CA VAL A 116 -0.49 -8.90 5.11
C VAL A 116 -1.61 -9.53 5.93
N VAL A 117 -1.29 -10.60 6.65
CA VAL A 117 -2.17 -11.29 7.58
C VAL A 117 -2.15 -10.56 8.92
N ILE A 118 -3.32 -10.12 9.36
CA ILE A 118 -3.52 -9.37 10.60
C ILE A 118 -4.64 -9.99 11.45
N ILE A 119 -4.67 -9.63 12.73
CA ILE A 119 -5.68 -10.13 13.67
C ILE A 119 -6.93 -9.27 13.52
N LYS A 120 -8.11 -9.89 13.38
CA LYS A 120 -9.35 -9.12 13.39
C LYS A 120 -9.54 -8.46 14.75
N PRO A 121 -10.08 -7.23 14.80
CA PRO A 121 -10.38 -6.58 16.06
C PRO A 121 -11.31 -7.42 16.94
N ALA A 122 -10.81 -7.84 18.10
CA ALA A 122 -11.55 -8.66 19.06
C ALA A 122 -11.01 -8.42 20.48
N ARG A 123 -11.91 -8.51 21.47
CA ARG A 123 -11.53 -8.47 22.90
C ARG A 123 -11.03 -9.84 23.32
N VAL A 124 -9.73 -9.96 23.55
CA VAL A 124 -9.08 -11.25 23.85
C VAL A 124 -8.06 -11.09 24.98
N SER A 125 -7.66 -12.20 25.62
CA SER A 125 -6.57 -12.16 26.60
C SER A 125 -5.21 -11.93 25.93
N ALA A 126 -4.18 -11.60 26.72
CA ALA A 126 -2.82 -11.47 26.22
C ALA A 126 -2.31 -12.78 25.61
N GLU A 127 -2.63 -13.92 26.24
CA GLU A 127 -2.24 -15.26 25.76
C GLU A 127 -2.91 -15.59 24.43
N LYS A 128 -4.21 -15.28 24.28
CA LYS A 128 -4.93 -15.48 23.03
C LYS A 128 -4.42 -14.55 21.92
N ALA A 129 -4.09 -13.29 22.23
CA ALA A 129 -3.47 -12.37 21.26
C ALA A 129 -2.11 -12.90 20.77
N ALA A 130 -1.26 -13.41 21.68
CA ALA A 130 0.01 -14.01 21.32
C ALA A 130 -0.16 -15.27 20.45
N ALA A 131 -1.14 -16.12 20.76
CA ALA A 131 -1.47 -17.29 19.94
C ALA A 131 -1.96 -16.89 18.53
N LEU A 132 -2.82 -15.88 18.43
CA LEU A 132 -3.29 -15.34 17.15
C LEU A 132 -2.16 -14.70 16.34
N LEU A 133 -1.21 -14.01 16.98
CA LEU A 133 -0.03 -13.47 16.30
C LEU A 133 0.85 -14.60 15.74
N ALA A 134 1.09 -15.65 16.52
CA ALA A 134 1.85 -16.80 16.04
C ALA A 134 1.15 -17.48 14.85
N GLN A 135 -0.18 -17.63 14.92
CA GLN A 135 -0.98 -18.12 13.80
C GLN A 135 -0.86 -17.20 12.58
N ALA A 136 -1.01 -15.88 12.74
CA ALA A 136 -0.88 -14.92 11.65
C ALA A 136 0.49 -14.97 10.98
N GLN A 137 1.56 -15.21 11.74
CA GLN A 137 2.91 -15.40 11.19
C GLN A 137 3.01 -16.69 10.36
N THR A 138 2.38 -17.79 10.79
CA THR A 138 2.31 -19.03 10.01
C THR A 138 1.53 -18.83 8.72
N GLU A 139 0.33 -18.23 8.79
CA GLU A 139 -0.49 -17.96 7.60
C GLU A 139 0.19 -16.97 6.65
N GLN A 140 0.96 -16.00 7.16
CA GLN A 140 1.73 -15.06 6.32
C GLN A 140 2.75 -15.78 5.45
N ILE A 141 3.40 -16.83 5.95
CA ILE A 141 4.36 -17.64 5.18
C ILE A 141 3.66 -18.29 3.99
N GLU A 142 2.48 -18.86 4.22
CA GLU A 142 1.71 -19.54 3.17
C GLU A 142 1.14 -18.54 2.15
N ILE A 143 0.60 -17.40 2.59
CA ILE A 143 0.19 -16.30 1.71
C ILE A 143 1.37 -15.82 0.85
N ASN A 144 2.55 -15.63 1.45
CA ASN A 144 3.76 -15.22 0.72
C ASN A 144 4.16 -16.26 -0.33
N ARG A 145 4.11 -17.55 0.01
CA ARG A 145 4.39 -18.66 -0.94
C ARG A 145 3.43 -18.63 -2.13
N LEU A 146 2.13 -18.46 -1.87
CA LEU A 146 1.10 -18.41 -2.90
C LEU A 146 1.20 -17.14 -3.77
N LEU A 147 1.53 -16.00 -3.18
CA LEU A 147 1.76 -14.74 -3.89
C LEU A 147 2.97 -14.82 -4.82
N VAL A 148 4.06 -15.46 -4.40
CA VAL A 148 5.23 -15.73 -5.25
C VAL A 148 4.85 -16.64 -6.42
N ALA A 149 4.13 -17.74 -6.15
CA ALA A 149 3.69 -18.65 -7.21
C ALA A 149 2.81 -17.97 -8.27
N LEU A 150 1.94 -17.04 -7.85
CA LEU A 150 1.17 -16.20 -8.78
C LEU A 150 2.09 -15.29 -9.62
N GLY A 151 3.04 -14.62 -8.97
CA GLY A 151 4.02 -13.78 -9.64
C GLY A 151 4.86 -14.57 -10.67
N ASP A 152 5.26 -15.79 -10.32
CA ASP A 152 6.01 -16.68 -11.22
C ASP A 152 5.16 -17.14 -12.42
N ALA A 153 3.88 -17.47 -12.20
CA ALA A 153 2.96 -17.84 -13.28
C ALA A 153 2.75 -16.69 -14.29
N ASP A 154 2.56 -15.46 -13.79
CA ASP A 154 2.46 -14.25 -14.60
C ASP A 154 3.75 -14.01 -15.40
N ASN A 155 4.91 -14.04 -14.73
CA ASN A 155 6.21 -13.80 -15.37
C ASN A 155 6.55 -14.86 -16.42
N ALA A 156 6.28 -16.14 -16.13
CA ALA A 156 6.51 -17.24 -17.05
C ALA A 156 5.64 -17.09 -18.31
N THR A 157 4.37 -16.71 -18.14
CA THR A 157 3.45 -16.45 -19.26
C THR A 157 3.94 -15.29 -20.12
N ALA A 158 4.28 -14.15 -19.51
CA ALA A 158 4.83 -13.00 -20.22
C ALA A 158 6.12 -13.36 -20.98
N SER A 159 7.00 -14.13 -20.34
CA SER A 159 8.27 -14.58 -20.94
C SER A 159 8.04 -15.52 -22.13
N ALA A 160 7.07 -16.44 -22.02
CA ALA A 160 6.70 -17.34 -23.12
C ALA A 160 6.17 -16.58 -24.33
N VAL A 161 5.31 -15.57 -24.14
CA VAL A 161 4.79 -14.71 -25.21
C VAL A 161 5.92 -13.94 -25.89
N GLN A 162 6.82 -13.32 -25.09
CA GLN A 162 7.96 -12.58 -25.63
C GLN A 162 8.92 -13.50 -26.40
N SER A 163 9.18 -14.71 -25.88
CA SER A 163 10.07 -15.68 -26.51
C SER A 163 9.51 -16.19 -27.83
N ALA A 164 8.20 -16.45 -27.89
CA ALA A 164 7.50 -16.79 -29.13
C ALA A 164 7.64 -15.67 -30.16
N ALA A 165 7.52 -14.41 -29.75
CA ALA A 165 7.65 -13.27 -30.65
C ALA A 165 9.08 -13.02 -31.15
N GLN A 166 10.11 -13.30 -30.35
CA GLN A 166 11.52 -13.08 -30.73
C GLN A 166 11.93 -13.86 -31.98
N HIS A 167 11.41 -15.08 -32.16
CA HIS A 167 11.71 -15.92 -33.32
C HIS A 167 11.23 -15.29 -34.65
N PHE A 168 10.37 -14.26 -34.57
CA PHE A 168 9.76 -13.59 -35.72
C PHE A 168 10.10 -12.09 -35.77
N GLY A 169 11.21 -11.70 -35.14
CA GLY A 169 11.76 -10.35 -35.25
C GLY A 169 11.23 -9.33 -34.24
N PHE A 170 10.36 -9.73 -33.31
CA PHE A 170 10.03 -8.88 -32.17
C PHE A 170 11.25 -8.74 -31.26
N THR A 171 11.67 -7.50 -31.01
CA THR A 171 12.71 -7.21 -30.03
C THR A 171 12.10 -6.35 -28.94
N PRO A 172 12.04 -6.81 -27.67
CA PRO A 172 11.61 -5.95 -26.59
C PRO A 172 12.53 -4.72 -26.52
N PRO A 173 12.01 -3.51 -26.29
CA PRO A 173 12.83 -2.32 -26.23
C PRO A 173 13.88 -2.46 -25.13
N ALA A 174 15.09 -1.98 -25.41
CA ALA A 174 16.18 -2.06 -24.45
C ALA A 174 15.78 -1.32 -23.15
N PRO A 175 16.18 -1.81 -21.96
CA PRO A 175 15.79 -1.20 -20.69
C PRO A 175 16.17 0.29 -20.56
N ASN A 176 17.20 0.71 -21.29
CA ASN A 176 17.73 2.08 -21.32
C ASN A 176 17.29 2.87 -22.56
N SER A 177 16.45 2.31 -23.43
CA SER A 177 15.86 3.03 -24.56
C SER A 177 14.71 3.91 -24.07
N PHE A 178 14.41 5.00 -24.78
CA PHE A 178 13.32 5.91 -24.39
C PHE A 178 11.97 5.18 -24.21
N PRO A 179 11.55 4.23 -25.07
CA PRO A 179 10.36 3.42 -24.79
C PRO A 179 10.49 2.57 -23.51
N GLY A 180 11.67 2.05 -23.18
CA GLY A 180 11.91 1.30 -21.94
C GLY A 180 11.94 2.17 -20.67
N LEU A 181 12.19 3.48 -20.83
CA LEU A 181 12.25 4.48 -19.76
C LEU A 181 10.95 5.26 -19.56
N ASP A 182 10.04 5.22 -20.53
CA ASP A 182 8.73 5.87 -20.48
C ASP A 182 7.68 4.88 -19.93
N PRO A 183 7.14 5.09 -18.71
CA PRO A 183 6.11 4.23 -18.14
C PRO A 183 4.80 4.22 -18.94
N SER A 184 4.55 5.27 -19.74
CA SER A 184 3.34 5.40 -20.56
C SER A 184 3.43 4.66 -21.90
N SER A 185 4.61 4.19 -22.28
CA SER A 185 4.83 3.46 -23.53
C SER A 185 4.22 2.06 -23.55
N GLY A 186 3.81 1.54 -22.38
CA GLY A 186 3.37 0.15 -22.19
C GLY A 186 4.49 -0.88 -22.32
N ALA A 187 5.74 -0.44 -22.56
CA ALA A 187 6.89 -1.32 -22.74
C ALA A 187 7.66 -1.59 -21.44
N HIS A 188 7.38 -0.82 -20.38
CA HIS A 188 7.93 -1.07 -19.06
C HIS A 188 7.14 -2.17 -18.34
N ARG A 189 7.84 -3.09 -17.68
CA ARG A 189 7.18 -4.09 -16.83
C ARG A 189 6.48 -3.37 -15.67
N PRO A 190 5.20 -3.66 -15.39
CA PRO A 190 4.53 -3.08 -14.24
C PRO A 190 5.29 -3.39 -12.94
N ALA A 191 5.44 -2.36 -12.09
CA ALA A 191 6.00 -2.51 -10.76
C ALA A 191 5.04 -3.29 -9.84
N ASP A 192 5.59 -3.93 -8.80
CA ASP A 192 4.77 -4.61 -7.80
C ASP A 192 3.86 -3.60 -7.08
N GLU A 193 2.58 -3.94 -6.92
CA GLU A 193 1.60 -3.11 -6.19
C GLU A 193 1.64 -3.37 -4.68
N VAL A 194 2.39 -4.38 -4.23
CA VAL A 194 2.45 -4.86 -2.85
C VAL A 194 3.88 -5.21 -2.43
N PRO A 195 4.19 -5.22 -1.13
CA PRO A 195 5.49 -5.65 -0.62
C PRO A 195 5.93 -6.99 -1.19
N ASN A 196 7.13 -7.03 -1.78
CA ASN A 196 7.65 -8.25 -2.39
C ASN A 196 8.25 -9.18 -1.32
N PRO A 197 7.65 -10.35 -1.04
CA PRO A 197 8.08 -11.24 0.03
C PRO A 197 9.43 -11.93 -0.25
N MET A 198 9.95 -11.83 -1.47
CA MET A 198 11.29 -12.33 -1.83
C MET A 198 12.40 -11.31 -1.53
N SER A 199 12.03 -10.09 -1.14
CA SER A 199 12.97 -9.02 -0.80
C SER A 199 12.97 -8.73 0.70
N LEU A 200 14.13 -8.35 1.24
CA LEU A 200 14.23 -7.95 2.64
C LEU A 200 13.34 -6.73 2.93
N ASP A 201 13.34 -5.74 2.04
CA ASP A 201 12.53 -4.53 2.18
C ASP A 201 11.03 -4.85 2.20
N GLY A 202 10.57 -5.75 1.34
CA GLY A 202 9.18 -6.19 1.34
C GLY A 202 8.79 -6.93 2.61
N LEU A 203 9.67 -7.80 3.15
CA LEU A 203 9.43 -8.44 4.45
C LEU A 203 9.37 -7.43 5.60
N ILE A 204 10.23 -6.40 5.57
CA ILE A 204 10.18 -5.29 6.52
C ILE A 204 8.83 -4.59 6.40
N GLN A 205 8.44 -4.14 5.21
CA GLN A 205 7.15 -3.47 4.94
C GLN A 205 5.94 -4.27 5.43
N GLN A 206 5.92 -5.59 5.22
CA GLN A 206 4.85 -6.45 5.76
C GLN A 206 4.82 -6.43 7.30
N GLY A 207 5.99 -6.48 7.93
CA GLY A 207 6.16 -6.32 9.37
C GLY A 207 5.62 -4.98 9.88
N VAL A 208 5.96 -3.88 9.19
CA VAL A 208 5.47 -2.52 9.48
C VAL A 208 3.94 -2.47 9.51
N ILE A 209 3.31 -2.98 8.45
CA ILE A 209 1.85 -2.95 8.30
C ILE A 209 1.19 -3.70 9.46
N ARG A 210 1.71 -4.88 9.79
CA ARG A 210 1.18 -5.70 10.90
C ARG A 210 1.39 -5.02 12.25
N ASP A 211 2.58 -4.52 12.53
CA ASP A 211 2.91 -3.89 13.80
C ASP A 211 2.08 -2.62 14.01
N HIS A 212 1.84 -1.85 12.95
CA HIS A 212 0.94 -0.70 12.98
C HIS A 212 -0.52 -1.09 13.24
N ASP A 213 -1.01 -2.14 12.57
CA ASP A 213 -2.37 -2.63 12.80
C ASP A 213 -2.57 -3.12 14.25
N MET A 214 -1.58 -3.84 14.79
CA MET A 214 -1.62 -4.34 16.17
C MET A 214 -1.54 -3.24 17.22
N ALA A 215 -0.73 -2.20 16.99
CA ALA A 215 -0.60 -1.03 17.89
C ALA A 215 -1.87 -0.17 17.93
N GLN A 216 -2.81 -0.38 17.00
CA GLN A 216 -4.09 0.33 16.97
C GLN A 216 -5.27 -0.56 17.35
N THR A 217 -5.11 -1.88 17.37
CA THR A 217 -6.23 -2.79 17.60
C THR A 217 -6.41 -3.02 19.09
N VAL A 218 -7.58 -2.65 19.63
CA VAL A 218 -7.79 -2.66 21.07
C VAL A 218 -8.11 -4.07 21.56
N ARG A 219 -7.18 -4.65 22.32
CA ARG A 219 -7.31 -5.98 22.92
C ARG A 219 -8.18 -5.95 24.18
N GLU A 220 -7.93 -4.99 25.06
CA GLU A 220 -8.57 -4.90 26.38
C GLU A 220 -8.84 -3.44 26.74
N SER A 221 -9.86 -3.19 27.56
CA SER A 221 -10.12 -1.87 28.14
C SER A 221 -10.48 -2.01 29.61
N HIS A 222 -9.84 -1.20 30.46
CA HIS A 222 -10.14 -1.12 31.89
C HIS A 222 -10.50 0.32 32.26
N ALA A 223 -11.64 0.54 32.91
CA ALA A 223 -12.08 1.88 33.33
C ALA A 223 -12.42 1.89 34.83
N TRP A 224 -12.02 2.95 35.52
CA TRP A 224 -12.25 3.12 36.96
C TRP A 224 -12.34 4.60 37.34
N THR A 225 -12.82 4.89 38.55
CA THR A 225 -12.87 6.25 39.11
C THR A 225 -11.94 6.33 40.33
N THR A 226 -11.10 7.35 40.38
CA THR A 226 -10.20 7.58 41.53
C THR A 226 -10.97 8.15 42.73
N LYS A 227 -10.35 8.11 43.92
CA LYS A 227 -10.94 8.71 45.12
C LYS A 227 -11.24 10.21 44.98
N ASP A 228 -10.47 10.88 44.12
CA ASP A 228 -10.59 12.31 43.83
C ASP A 228 -11.63 12.62 42.74
N GLY A 229 -12.40 11.61 42.30
CA GLY A 229 -13.47 11.75 41.31
C GLY A 229 -13.00 11.79 39.85
N GLN A 230 -11.73 11.55 39.56
CA GLN A 230 -11.22 11.48 38.18
C GLN A 230 -11.61 10.14 37.55
N ARG A 231 -12.09 10.15 36.30
CA ARG A 231 -12.32 8.92 35.54
C ARG A 231 -11.02 8.56 34.82
N ARG A 232 -10.62 7.30 34.91
CA ARG A 232 -9.43 6.77 34.24
C ARG A 232 -9.82 5.60 33.37
N LYS A 233 -9.18 5.49 32.22
CA LYS A 233 -9.36 4.41 31.26
C LYS A 233 -8.02 4.00 30.69
N THR A 234 -7.73 2.71 30.72
CA THR A 234 -6.58 2.12 30.03
C THR A 234 -7.09 1.30 28.87
N LEU A 235 -6.61 1.60 27.67
CA LEU A 235 -6.81 0.78 26.49
C LEU A 235 -5.51 0.04 26.22
N THR A 236 -5.55 -1.29 26.22
CA THR A 236 -4.38 -2.13 25.90
C THR A 236 -4.55 -2.69 24.51
N MET A 237 -3.54 -2.53 23.67
CA MET A 237 -3.54 -2.91 22.27
C MET A 237 -3.08 -4.36 22.08
N MET A 238 -3.24 -4.90 20.85
CA MET A 238 -2.85 -6.26 20.52
C MET A 238 -1.34 -6.51 20.66
N ASP A 239 -0.51 -5.50 20.41
CA ASP A 239 0.94 -5.56 20.58
C ASP A 239 1.42 -5.38 22.05
N GLY A 240 0.49 -5.09 22.96
CA GLY A 240 0.77 -4.81 24.37
C GLY A 240 1.09 -3.35 24.69
N SER A 241 1.13 -2.46 23.70
CA SER A 241 1.13 -1.02 23.92
C SER A 241 -0.18 -0.57 24.61
N ARG A 242 -0.19 0.62 25.20
CA ARG A 242 -1.37 1.10 25.93
C ARG A 242 -1.55 2.60 25.87
N HIS A 243 -2.81 3.00 25.89
CA HIS A 243 -3.23 4.38 26.14
C HIS A 243 -3.76 4.50 27.56
N GLU A 244 -3.20 5.42 28.32
CA GLU A 244 -3.67 5.79 29.66
C GLU A 244 -4.40 7.13 29.57
N ILE A 245 -5.73 7.06 29.67
CA ILE A 245 -6.63 8.18 29.50
C ILE A 245 -7.14 8.63 30.87
N THR A 246 -7.03 9.91 31.17
CA THR A 246 -7.52 10.52 32.41
C THR A 246 -8.44 11.68 32.10
N GLU A 247 -9.66 11.61 32.62
CA GLU A 247 -10.66 12.68 32.58
C GLU A 247 -10.69 13.38 33.95
N TRP A 248 -10.51 14.70 33.91
CA TRP A 248 -10.57 15.57 35.08
C TRP A 248 -12.02 15.99 35.36
N ASN A 249 -12.27 16.45 36.59
CA ASN A 249 -13.62 16.77 37.04
C ASN A 249 -14.23 17.98 36.32
N GLU A 250 -15.53 18.19 36.51
CA GLU A 250 -16.32 19.25 35.85
C GLU A 250 -15.82 20.68 36.13
N TYR A 251 -15.03 20.88 37.19
CA TYR A 251 -14.48 22.19 37.56
C TYR A 251 -13.21 22.57 36.76
N ALA A 252 -12.59 21.63 36.08
CA ALA A 252 -11.46 21.86 35.16
C ALA A 252 -11.46 20.74 34.09
N PRO A 253 -12.43 20.73 33.16
CA PRO A 253 -12.63 19.62 32.26
C PRO A 253 -11.45 19.52 31.30
N ALA A 254 -10.57 18.59 31.61
CA ALA A 254 -9.39 18.26 30.86
C ALA A 254 -9.33 16.76 30.64
N VAL A 255 -8.87 16.37 29.46
CA VAL A 255 -8.64 14.98 29.10
C VAL A 255 -7.19 14.83 28.71
N ILE A 256 -6.54 13.84 29.31
CA ILE A 256 -5.15 13.48 29.01
C ILE A 256 -5.17 12.09 28.42
N ASP A 257 -4.50 11.88 27.30
CA ASP A 257 -4.15 10.56 26.76
C ASP A 257 -2.64 10.44 26.71
N THR A 258 -2.08 9.46 27.43
CA THR A 258 -0.66 9.13 27.33
C THR A 258 -0.49 7.77 26.68
N TYR A 259 0.17 7.74 25.53
CA TYR A 259 0.47 6.52 24.79
C TYR A 259 1.84 5.98 25.17
N TYR A 260 1.88 4.70 25.54
CA TYR A 260 3.07 3.95 25.88
C TYR A 260 3.26 2.76 24.93
N ASP A 261 4.50 2.51 24.52
CA ASP A 261 4.82 1.28 23.79
C ASP A 261 4.69 0.03 24.69
N ARG A 262 4.86 -1.15 24.08
CA ARG A 262 4.82 -2.45 24.78
C ARG A 262 5.90 -2.62 25.86
N HIS A 263 6.94 -1.78 25.85
CA HIS A 263 8.03 -1.77 26.83
C HIS A 263 7.81 -0.73 27.94
N GLY A 264 6.74 0.06 27.86
CA GLY A 264 6.42 1.09 28.83
C GLY A 264 7.11 2.43 28.58
N ASN A 265 7.77 2.62 27.42
CA ASN A 265 8.31 3.93 27.05
C ASN A 265 7.16 4.82 26.56
N LYS A 266 7.17 6.08 27.02
CA LYS A 266 6.20 7.08 26.58
C LYS A 266 6.46 7.46 25.13
N ILE A 267 5.46 7.30 24.28
CA ILE A 267 5.52 7.64 22.84
C ILE A 267 4.93 9.02 22.57
N SER A 268 3.78 9.32 23.18
CA SER A 268 3.17 10.64 23.10
C SER A 268 2.30 10.93 24.31
N SER A 269 1.99 12.21 24.53
CA SER A 269 0.95 12.63 25.47
C SER A 269 0.17 13.78 24.88
N THR A 270 -1.14 13.62 24.87
CA THR A 270 -2.10 14.64 24.48
C THR A 270 -2.77 15.18 25.73
N PHE A 271 -2.88 16.49 25.83
CA PHE A 271 -3.65 17.20 26.84
C PHE A 271 -4.66 18.08 26.12
N SER A 272 -5.96 17.86 26.35
CA SER A 272 -7.04 18.73 25.87
C SER A 272 -7.76 19.35 27.05
N GLN A 273 -8.09 20.63 26.98
CA GLN A 273 -8.83 21.35 28.00
C GLN A 273 -9.90 22.23 27.36
N ASP A 274 -11.14 22.07 27.82
CA ASP A 274 -12.28 22.87 27.37
C ASP A 274 -12.66 23.90 28.44
N LYS A 275 -12.27 25.16 28.24
CA LYS A 275 -12.61 26.27 29.15
C LYS A 275 -13.81 27.06 28.66
N THR A 276 -14.66 26.49 27.80
CA THR A 276 -15.85 27.19 27.27
C THR A 276 -16.72 27.77 28.38
N ASN A 277 -16.86 27.07 29.52
CA ASN A 277 -17.65 27.52 30.66
C ASN A 277 -16.92 28.53 31.60
N PHE A 278 -15.65 28.86 31.34
CA PHE A 278 -14.84 29.76 32.17
C PHE A 278 -14.46 31.05 31.44
N ASP A 279 -13.65 30.93 30.38
CA ASP A 279 -13.14 32.06 29.60
C ASP A 279 -13.47 31.95 28.09
N GLY A 280 -14.22 30.91 27.71
CA GLY A 280 -14.60 30.64 26.32
C GLY A 280 -13.49 30.01 25.48
N SER A 281 -12.32 29.72 26.05
CA SER A 281 -11.18 29.18 25.30
C SER A 281 -11.12 27.66 25.30
N LYS A 282 -10.37 27.11 24.35
CA LYS A 282 -10.03 25.68 24.26
C LYS A 282 -8.56 25.54 23.97
N PHE A 283 -7.95 24.49 24.50
CA PHE A 283 -6.53 24.23 24.34
C PHE A 283 -6.28 22.75 24.10
N THR A 284 -5.39 22.42 23.17
CA THR A 284 -4.85 21.06 23.02
C THR A 284 -3.36 21.13 22.77
N SER A 285 -2.60 20.32 23.50
CA SER A 285 -1.16 20.12 23.28
C SER A 285 -0.84 18.64 23.10
N ILE A 286 0.14 18.36 22.25
CA ILE A 286 0.65 17.02 22.00
C ILE A 286 2.18 17.07 22.11
N THR A 287 2.73 16.25 22.99
CA THR A 287 4.18 16.08 23.13
C THR A 287 4.56 14.69 22.64
N PHE A 288 5.50 14.61 21.70
CA PHE A 288 6.05 13.36 21.17
C PHE A 288 7.33 12.95 21.91
N ALA A 289 7.70 11.68 21.80
CA ALA A 289 8.87 11.11 22.47
C ALA A 289 10.20 11.75 22.04
N ASP A 290 10.29 12.25 20.82
CA ASP A 290 11.46 12.95 20.29
C ASP A 290 11.62 14.37 20.88
N GLY A 291 10.62 14.86 21.61
CA GLY A 291 10.58 16.22 22.17
C GLY A 291 9.83 17.23 21.29
N THR A 292 9.31 16.82 20.14
CA THR A 292 8.44 17.70 19.32
C THR A 292 7.14 17.99 20.06
N GLU A 293 6.70 19.25 20.04
CA GLU A 293 5.46 19.70 20.67
C GLU A 293 4.56 20.38 19.65
N VAL A 294 3.27 20.02 19.65
CA VAL A 294 2.22 20.67 18.87
C VAL A 294 1.25 21.31 19.84
N THR A 295 0.93 22.59 19.64
CA THR A 295 -0.05 23.32 20.45
C THR A 295 -1.12 23.93 19.57
N MET A 296 -2.36 23.89 20.04
CA MET A 296 -3.54 24.41 19.35
C MET A 296 -4.42 25.12 20.37
N THR A 297 -4.88 26.32 20.03
CA THR A 297 -5.75 27.13 20.89
C THR A 297 -6.93 27.63 20.08
N GLN A 298 -8.12 27.62 20.69
CA GLN A 298 -9.26 28.40 20.23
C GLN A 298 -9.59 29.45 21.29
N THR A 299 -9.69 30.70 20.87
CA THR A 299 -10.13 31.80 21.76
C THR A 299 -11.65 31.94 21.75
N SER A 300 -12.21 32.71 22.68
CA SER A 300 -13.66 32.85 22.86
C SER A 300 -14.41 33.48 21.67
N ASP A 301 -13.70 34.19 20.80
CA ASP A 301 -14.25 34.73 19.55
C ASP A 301 -14.28 33.68 18.40
N GLY A 302 -13.79 32.47 18.66
CA GLY A 302 -13.72 31.37 17.70
C GLY A 302 -12.41 31.27 16.94
N THR A 303 -11.48 32.23 17.09
CA THR A 303 -10.18 32.25 16.39
C THR A 303 -9.33 31.07 16.84
N THR A 304 -8.90 30.25 15.87
CA THR A 304 -8.02 29.10 16.07
C THR A 304 -6.59 29.43 15.68
N THR A 305 -5.64 29.08 16.53
CA THR A 305 -4.20 29.20 16.26
C THR A 305 -3.51 27.91 16.65
N GLY A 306 -2.33 27.66 16.08
CA GLY A 306 -1.49 26.57 16.55
C GLY A 306 -0.06 26.68 16.04
N GLY A 307 0.84 25.98 16.71
CA GLY A 307 2.26 25.97 16.39
C GLY A 307 2.91 24.65 16.71
N VAL A 308 4.06 24.43 16.08
CA VAL A 308 4.93 23.28 16.29
C VAL A 308 6.27 23.78 16.78
N ILE A 309 6.80 23.12 17.81
CA ILE A 309 8.17 23.25 18.27
C ILE A 309 8.84 21.91 17.97
N ALA A 310 9.76 21.89 17.01
CA ALA A 310 10.52 20.69 16.69
C ALA A 310 11.49 20.34 17.84
N ALA A 311 11.92 19.09 17.90
CA ALA A 311 12.89 18.60 18.89
C ALA A 311 14.18 19.44 19.01
N ASP A 312 14.60 20.10 17.93
CA ASP A 312 15.77 20.98 17.88
C ASP A 312 15.48 22.46 18.25
N GLY A 313 14.25 22.76 18.67
CA GLY A 313 13.80 24.08 19.11
C GLY A 313 13.29 24.98 17.99
N ARG A 314 13.32 24.56 16.72
CA ARG A 314 12.73 25.34 15.62
C ARG A 314 11.21 25.43 15.80
N GLN A 315 10.67 26.60 15.50
CA GLN A 315 9.25 26.88 15.62
C GLN A 315 8.61 27.08 14.25
N GLY A 316 7.42 26.53 14.07
CA GLY A 316 6.60 26.71 12.89
C GLY A 316 5.15 26.93 13.29
N VAL A 317 4.36 27.52 12.40
CA VAL A 317 2.95 27.83 12.63
C VAL A 317 2.09 26.83 11.85
N LEU A 318 1.02 26.37 12.46
CA LEU A 318 0.05 25.51 11.77
C LEU A 318 -0.69 26.31 10.69
N PRO A 319 -0.80 25.81 9.46
CA PRO A 319 -1.53 26.52 8.41
C PRO A 319 -3.02 26.58 8.75
N ASP A 320 -3.71 27.66 8.38
CA ASP A 320 -5.17 27.82 8.59
C ASP A 320 -5.98 26.66 7.99
N ALA A 321 -5.48 26.10 6.87
CA ALA A 321 -6.03 24.91 6.23
C ALA A 321 -6.15 23.74 7.20
N PHE A 322 -5.23 23.57 8.15
CA PHE A 322 -5.27 22.50 9.14
C PHE A 322 -6.54 22.52 10.01
N PHE A 323 -7.01 23.71 10.40
CA PHE A 323 -8.21 23.86 11.22
C PHE A 323 -9.52 23.73 10.45
N THR A 324 -9.43 23.71 9.11
CA THR A 324 -10.57 23.66 8.21
C THR A 324 -10.58 22.40 7.33
N HIS A 325 -9.55 21.55 7.44
CA HIS A 325 -9.35 20.42 6.54
C HIS A 325 -10.31 19.25 6.83
N PRO A 326 -10.96 18.65 5.82
CA PRO A 326 -11.84 17.50 5.99
C PRO A 326 -11.14 16.22 6.49
N SER A 327 -9.80 16.15 6.50
CA SER A 327 -9.08 14.91 6.85
C SER A 327 -9.09 14.59 8.34
N LEU A 328 -9.27 15.59 9.21
CA LEU A 328 -9.60 15.37 10.63
C LEU A 328 -11.03 14.83 10.80
N THR A 329 -11.84 14.89 9.74
CA THR A 329 -13.13 14.21 9.61
C THR A 329 -13.00 12.82 8.98
N MET A 330 -12.00 12.58 8.10
CA MET A 330 -11.80 11.29 7.40
C MET A 330 -10.99 10.24 8.18
N VAL A 331 -9.96 10.63 8.95
CA VAL A 331 -9.29 9.69 9.89
C VAL A 331 -10.16 9.60 11.13
N GLY A 332 -11.27 8.88 10.97
CA GLY A 332 -12.48 9.04 11.77
C GLY A 332 -12.24 9.21 13.28
N GLY A 333 -13.03 10.07 13.91
CA GLY A 333 -12.98 10.32 15.36
C GLY A 333 -13.06 9.06 16.23
N ALA A 334 -13.57 7.95 15.70
CA ALA A 334 -13.52 6.65 16.34
C ALA A 334 -12.11 6.05 16.46
N LEU A 335 -11.22 6.29 15.49
CA LEU A 335 -9.83 5.81 15.50
C LEU A 335 -8.93 6.70 16.34
N THR A 336 -9.18 8.02 16.36
CA THR A 336 -8.29 9.00 17.00
C THR A 336 -8.80 9.47 18.36
N GLY A 337 -10.08 9.25 18.66
CA GLY A 337 -10.78 9.85 19.82
C GLY A 337 -11.03 11.34 19.69
N LEU A 338 -10.58 11.96 18.59
CA LEU A 338 -10.80 13.38 18.34
C LEU A 338 -12.26 13.61 17.95
N GLU A 339 -12.89 14.62 18.54
CA GLU A 339 -14.22 15.02 18.11
C GLU A 339 -14.22 15.51 16.65
N GLU A 340 -15.34 15.29 15.96
CA GLU A 340 -15.54 15.73 14.58
C GLU A 340 -15.36 17.26 14.47
N GLN A 341 -14.29 17.69 13.80
CA GLN A 341 -13.87 19.09 13.78
C GLN A 341 -14.88 20.06 13.16
N THR A 342 -15.70 19.59 12.22
CA THR A 342 -16.62 20.42 11.43
C THR A 342 -17.71 21.11 12.25
N LYS A 343 -17.76 20.91 13.58
CA LYS A 343 -18.71 21.59 14.48
C LYS A 343 -18.07 22.32 15.68
N ARG A 344 -16.75 22.27 15.93
CA ARG A 344 -16.20 22.65 17.26
C ARG A 344 -14.84 23.39 17.34
N GLY A 345 -14.14 23.70 16.24
CA GLY A 345 -12.86 24.43 16.28
C GLY A 345 -11.64 23.52 16.24
N ILE A 346 -10.71 23.64 17.21
CA ILE A 346 -9.50 22.79 17.28
C ILE A 346 -9.86 21.32 17.57
N PRO A 347 -9.07 20.33 17.09
CA PRO A 347 -9.31 18.94 17.41
C PRO A 347 -9.00 18.69 18.90
N MET A 348 -9.94 18.08 19.62
CA MET A 348 -9.81 17.81 21.06
C MET A 348 -10.28 16.42 21.44
N LEU A 349 -9.70 15.91 22.54
CA LEU A 349 -10.31 14.85 23.34
C LEU A 349 -11.36 15.45 24.28
N SER A 350 -12.53 14.80 24.37
CA SER A 350 -13.56 15.14 25.34
C SER A 350 -13.97 13.92 26.17
N PRO A 351 -14.60 14.11 27.36
CA PRO A 351 -15.15 13.00 28.14
C PRO A 351 -16.12 12.12 27.32
N GLN A 352 -16.90 12.74 26.42
CA GLN A 352 -17.82 12.03 25.54
C GLN A 352 -17.08 11.14 24.54
N SER A 353 -16.02 11.66 23.89
CA SER A 353 -15.18 10.86 23.01
C SER A 353 -14.56 9.68 23.75
N VAL A 354 -14.06 9.90 24.98
CA VAL A 354 -13.44 8.85 25.78
C VAL A 354 -14.43 7.74 26.12
N GLU A 355 -15.69 8.05 26.45
CA GLU A 355 -16.71 7.04 26.74
C GLU A 355 -16.85 6.02 25.59
N ASP A 356 -16.90 6.52 24.35
CA ASP A 356 -17.05 5.71 23.14
C ASP A 356 -15.80 4.87 22.81
N LEU A 357 -14.60 5.28 23.24
CA LEU A 357 -13.35 4.52 23.02
C LEU A 357 -13.36 3.12 23.67
N GLY A 358 -14.12 2.92 24.76
CA GLY A 358 -14.25 1.60 25.37
C GLY A 358 -14.92 0.57 24.45
N LYS A 359 -15.71 1.05 23.48
CA LYS A 359 -16.43 0.24 22.50
C LYS A 359 -15.70 0.18 21.16
N ALA A 360 -14.70 1.01 20.94
CA ALA A 360 -13.92 1.04 19.71
C ALA A 360 -13.07 -0.22 19.58
N ALA A 361 -13.10 -0.80 18.38
CA ALA A 361 -12.29 -1.97 18.04
C ALA A 361 -10.86 -1.57 17.64
N LYS A 362 -10.69 -0.33 17.16
CA LYS A 362 -9.40 0.29 16.86
C LYS A 362 -9.29 1.69 17.48
N TYR A 363 -8.11 2.02 17.98
CA TYR A 363 -7.75 3.33 18.52
C TYR A 363 -6.24 3.57 18.37
N GLY A 364 -5.84 4.63 17.67
CA GLY A 364 -4.45 5.11 17.56
C GLY A 364 -4.19 6.46 18.26
N GLY A 365 -5.24 7.07 18.83
CA GLY A 365 -5.17 8.29 19.63
C GLY A 365 -4.98 9.61 18.86
N PRO A 366 -4.99 10.75 19.58
CA PRO A 366 -5.00 12.08 18.97
C PRO A 366 -3.70 12.45 18.27
N ALA A 367 -2.57 12.00 18.81
CA ALA A 367 -1.24 12.24 18.25
C ALA A 367 -1.15 11.75 16.81
N LEU A 368 -1.72 10.57 16.53
CA LEU A 368 -1.81 10.05 15.18
C LEU A 368 -2.73 10.90 14.30
N GLY A 369 -3.92 11.24 14.78
CA GLY A 369 -4.89 12.05 14.02
C GLY A 369 -4.32 13.40 13.59
N VAL A 370 -3.66 14.11 14.52
CA VAL A 370 -3.01 15.40 14.24
C VAL A 370 -1.82 15.24 13.30
N ALA A 371 -0.99 14.21 13.46
CA ALA A 371 0.13 13.97 12.56
C ALA A 371 -0.33 13.67 11.12
N THR A 372 -1.35 12.82 10.95
CA THR A 372 -1.89 12.52 9.62
C THR A 372 -2.50 13.75 8.97
N ALA A 373 -3.22 14.56 9.73
CA ALA A 373 -3.79 15.81 9.23
C ALA A 373 -2.72 16.84 8.84
N LEU A 374 -1.66 16.96 9.65
CA LEU A 374 -0.53 17.84 9.34
C LEU A 374 0.18 17.42 8.06
N TYR A 375 0.46 16.13 7.92
CA TYR A 375 1.03 15.59 6.71
C TYR A 375 0.14 15.94 5.50
N ASP A 376 -1.15 15.62 5.56
CA ASP A 376 -2.08 15.87 4.45
C ASP A 376 -2.16 17.37 4.08
N THR A 377 -2.13 18.26 5.06
CA THR A 377 -2.22 19.72 4.84
C THR A 377 -0.94 20.36 4.30
N VAL A 378 0.23 19.80 4.58
CA VAL A 378 1.52 20.43 4.24
C VAL A 378 2.22 19.75 3.07
N THR A 379 2.09 18.42 2.93
CA THR A 379 2.85 17.66 1.93
C THR A 379 1.97 17.05 0.82
N ALA A 380 0.66 16.86 1.02
CA ALA A 380 -0.15 16.08 0.10
C ALA A 380 -1.10 16.93 -0.78
N LYS A 381 -1.20 16.54 -2.06
CA LYS A 381 -2.35 16.87 -2.93
C LYS A 381 -3.50 15.84 -2.75
N THR A 382 -3.25 14.66 -2.14
CA THR A 382 -4.27 13.66 -1.72
C THR A 382 -3.82 12.75 -0.56
N PHE A 383 -4.77 12.29 0.28
CA PHE A 383 -4.60 11.41 1.45
C PHE A 383 -3.92 10.04 1.17
N HIS A 384 -4.03 9.52 -0.05
CA HIS A 384 -3.42 8.23 -0.43
C HIS A 384 -1.89 8.31 -0.44
N ASP A 385 -1.35 9.41 -0.97
CA ASP A 385 0.10 9.64 -1.02
C ASP A 385 0.70 9.75 0.38
N ALA A 386 -0.06 10.26 1.34
CA ALA A 386 0.35 10.39 2.74
C ALA A 386 0.49 9.06 3.48
N CYS A 387 -0.49 8.17 3.29
CA CYS A 387 -0.46 6.84 3.89
C CYS A 387 0.66 5.99 3.26
N VAL A 388 0.79 6.06 1.93
CA VAL A 388 1.88 5.40 1.19
C VAL A 388 3.23 5.97 1.59
N ALA A 389 3.39 7.28 1.73
CA ALA A 389 4.64 7.94 2.13
C ALA A 389 4.99 7.72 3.60
N SER A 390 4.02 7.52 4.48
CA SER A 390 4.27 7.18 5.90
C SER A 390 4.72 5.72 6.04
N ILE A 391 4.15 4.81 5.24
CA ILE A 391 4.55 3.39 5.18
C ILE A 391 5.87 3.22 4.41
N SER A 392 6.10 3.96 3.33
CA SER A 392 7.35 3.94 2.54
C SER A 392 8.46 4.81 3.14
N GLY A 393 8.14 5.83 3.94
CA GLY A 393 9.09 6.64 4.70
C GLY A 393 9.77 5.86 5.84
N GLY A 394 9.15 4.77 6.29
CA GLY A 394 9.76 3.79 7.18
C GLY A 394 10.53 2.66 6.49
N ALA A 395 10.28 2.44 5.19
CA ALA A 395 10.87 1.36 4.42
C ALA A 395 10.87 1.71 2.93
N GLY A 396 11.88 2.48 2.50
CA GLY A 396 12.20 2.71 1.10
C GLY A 396 11.20 3.58 0.34
N VAL A 397 11.64 4.79 -0.02
CA VAL A 397 10.98 5.62 -1.05
C VAL A 397 10.82 4.79 -2.33
N GLY A 398 9.59 4.35 -2.59
CA GLY A 398 9.19 3.71 -3.82
C GLY A 398 8.65 4.77 -4.78
N GLY A 399 9.45 5.15 -5.78
CA GLY A 399 8.94 6.05 -6.82
C GLY A 399 9.96 6.65 -7.78
N GLY A 400 10.75 5.82 -8.47
CA GLY A 400 11.22 6.18 -9.81
C GLY A 400 12.74 6.40 -10.01
N TYR A 401 13.18 5.84 -11.12
CA TYR A 401 14.41 6.10 -11.88
C TYR A 401 15.75 5.49 -11.42
N VAL A 402 16.20 4.54 -12.24
CA VAL A 402 17.57 4.45 -12.80
C VAL A 402 18.70 4.78 -11.82
N GLY A 403 19.29 3.74 -11.23
CA GLY A 403 20.57 3.88 -10.54
C GLY A 403 20.80 2.78 -9.51
N GLY A 404 21.17 1.59 -9.98
CA GLY A 404 21.60 0.52 -9.09
C GLY A 404 22.82 0.89 -8.24
N THR A 405 22.88 0.33 -7.04
CA THR A 405 24.11 -0.03 -6.30
C THR A 405 24.99 1.05 -5.63
N LEU A 406 24.55 2.30 -5.43
CA LEU A 406 25.40 3.33 -4.76
C LEU A 406 24.69 4.18 -3.68
N ALA A 407 23.98 3.56 -2.74
CA ALA A 407 23.36 4.27 -1.60
C ALA A 407 24.00 3.95 -0.23
N ALA A 408 25.31 3.70 -0.19
CA ALA A 408 26.07 3.55 1.07
C ALA A 408 27.10 4.68 1.31
N ALA A 409 27.27 5.65 0.40
CA ALA A 409 28.32 6.67 0.54
C ALA A 409 28.04 8.08 -0.02
N GLY A 410 26.80 8.41 -0.44
CA GLY A 410 26.57 9.62 -1.26
C GLY A 410 25.56 10.68 -0.76
N VAL A 411 24.93 10.52 0.40
CA VAL A 411 23.76 11.35 0.78
C VAL A 411 24.14 12.70 1.43
N SER A 412 25.41 12.95 1.73
CA SER A 412 25.85 14.21 2.36
C SER A 412 26.16 15.37 1.39
N ALA A 413 26.00 15.21 0.08
CA ALA A 413 26.48 16.19 -0.91
C ALA A 413 25.41 16.90 -1.77
N VAL A 414 24.13 16.51 -1.69
CA VAL A 414 23.07 17.09 -2.55
C VAL A 414 21.88 17.42 -1.65
N GLY A 415 21.68 18.70 -1.35
CA GLY A 415 20.68 19.18 -0.38
C GLY A 415 19.23 18.89 -0.78
N MET A 416 18.78 17.65 -0.59
CA MET A 416 17.41 17.20 -0.73
C MET A 416 16.85 16.81 0.66
N PRO A 417 16.09 17.71 1.33
CA PRO A 417 15.58 17.50 2.69
C PRO A 417 14.55 16.36 2.82
N GLU A 418 13.99 15.90 1.71
CA GLU A 418 12.90 14.93 1.62
C GLU A 418 13.32 13.48 1.97
N LEU A 419 14.63 13.19 2.01
CA LEU A 419 15.17 11.85 2.25
C LEU A 419 15.91 11.72 3.60
N ALA A 420 15.95 12.78 4.41
CA ALA A 420 16.62 12.81 5.70
C ALA A 420 16.04 11.92 6.83
N PRO A 421 14.72 11.59 6.90
CA PRO A 421 14.18 10.88 8.07
C PRO A 421 14.58 9.40 8.15
N VAL A 422 14.97 8.80 7.02
CA VAL A 422 15.24 7.35 6.91
C VAL A 422 16.47 6.91 7.72
N PHE A 423 17.40 7.83 8.01
CA PHE A 423 18.72 7.47 8.57
C PHE A 423 18.87 7.67 10.08
N ALA A 424 17.87 8.18 10.80
CA ALA A 424 17.90 8.22 12.26
C ALA A 424 17.53 6.86 12.91
N ALA A 425 17.01 5.91 12.11
CA ALA A 425 16.55 4.58 12.55
C ALA A 425 17.67 3.51 12.59
N GLY A 426 18.91 3.91 12.90
CA GLY A 426 20.06 2.99 12.97
C GLY A 426 20.24 2.23 14.29
N GLY A 427 19.29 2.28 15.25
CA GLY A 427 19.61 1.96 16.64
C GLY A 427 18.75 0.96 17.42
N SER A 428 17.52 0.61 17.02
CA SER A 428 16.69 -0.27 17.85
C SER A 428 15.60 -1.02 17.07
N MET A 429 15.98 -2.15 16.47
CA MET A 429 15.01 -3.12 15.91
C MET A 429 14.18 -3.86 16.99
N ALA A 430 14.04 -3.29 18.19
CA ALA A 430 13.34 -3.89 19.31
C ALA A 430 12.39 -2.86 19.95
N GLY A 431 11.23 -2.67 19.33
CA GLY A 431 9.99 -2.36 20.05
C GLY A 431 9.55 -0.92 20.27
N GLY A 432 10.27 0.08 19.78
CA GLY A 432 9.88 1.51 19.90
C GLY A 432 9.38 2.17 18.61
N TRP A 433 9.22 1.40 17.52
CA TRP A 433 9.22 1.99 16.18
C TRP A 433 7.86 2.53 15.69
N THR A 434 6.72 1.95 16.06
CA THR A 434 5.46 2.18 15.32
C THR A 434 4.98 3.64 15.27
N PHE A 435 5.16 4.42 16.34
CA PHE A 435 4.83 5.86 16.34
C PHE A 435 5.93 6.77 16.93
N GLY A 436 7.08 6.22 17.33
CA GLY A 436 8.16 7.00 17.95
C GLY A 436 8.78 8.06 17.02
N TYR A 437 8.68 7.87 15.70
CA TYR A 437 9.22 8.78 14.69
C TYR A 437 8.24 9.89 14.25
N VAL A 438 6.97 9.82 14.67
CA VAL A 438 5.91 10.71 14.20
C VAL A 438 6.21 12.18 14.53
N GLY A 439 6.76 12.43 15.72
CA GLY A 439 7.19 13.78 16.12
C GLY A 439 8.24 14.36 15.17
N GLY A 440 9.23 13.56 14.77
CA GLY A 440 10.31 14.02 13.90
C GLY A 440 9.84 14.36 12.48
N ILE A 441 8.84 13.63 11.98
CA ILE A 441 8.17 13.95 10.71
C ILE A 441 7.42 15.28 10.84
N VAL A 442 6.57 15.43 11.87
CA VAL A 442 5.80 16.66 12.12
C VAL A 442 6.72 17.87 12.25
N GLY A 443 7.78 17.76 13.06
CA GLY A 443 8.75 18.82 13.27
C GLY A 443 9.44 19.25 11.98
N ASN A 444 9.86 18.31 11.12
CA ASN A 444 10.52 18.65 9.86
C ASN A 444 9.59 19.21 8.79
N ILE A 445 8.31 18.80 8.79
CA ILE A 445 7.30 19.28 7.85
C ILE A 445 6.94 20.74 8.15
N VAL A 446 6.66 21.06 9.41
CA VAL A 446 6.17 22.39 9.81
C VAL A 446 7.31 23.37 10.08
N CYS A 447 8.45 22.86 10.53
CA CYS A 447 9.69 23.61 10.66
C CYS A 447 10.65 23.09 9.57
N PRO A 448 10.66 23.66 8.35
CA PRO A 448 11.70 23.34 7.37
C PRO A 448 13.06 23.95 7.78
N LYS A 449 14.14 23.47 7.16
CA LYS A 449 15.50 24.03 7.38
C LYS A 449 15.79 25.22 6.48
#